data_AF-A0A935KWS6-F1
#
_entry.id   AF-A0A935KWS6-F1
#
_cell.length_a   1.000
_cell.length_b   1.000
_cell.length_c   1.000
_cell.angle_alpha   90.00
_cell.angle_beta   90.00
_cell.angle_gamma   90.00
#
_symmetry.space_group_name_H-M   'P 1'
#
loop_
_entity.id
_entity.type
_entity.pdbx_description
1 polymer ?
#
loop_
_entity_poly.entity_id
_entity_poly.type
_entity_poly.pdbx_seq_one_letter_code
_entity_poly.pdbx_strand_id
1 'polypeptide(L)' 'MNHPATRPEAPASNAAFDAALKAADPRRGIRDAETVIGLAALADFTLLEDTAMPSNNRCLIWQRTRGILA' A
#
# COMPACT_ATOMS: atom_id res chain seq x y z
N MET A 1 -0.28 26.47 -2.98
CA MET A 1 0.74 26.07 -2.01
C MET A 1 1.05 24.60 -2.23
N ASN A 2 2.14 24.29 -2.92
CA ASN A 2 2.63 22.92 -3.05
C ASN A 2 3.50 22.65 -1.83
N HIS A 3 2.96 21.95 -0.84
CA HIS A 3 3.76 21.43 0.26
C HIS A 3 4.25 20.05 -0.18
N PRO A 4 5.57 19.80 -0.32
CA PRO A 4 6.04 18.43 -0.39
C PRO A 4 5.72 17.82 0.97
N ALA A 5 4.66 17.01 1.03
CA ALA A 5 4.34 16.25 2.22
C ALA A 5 5.48 15.26 2.43
N THR A 6 6.48 15.64 3.22
CA THR A 6 7.37 14.69 3.87
C THR A 6 6.49 13.88 4.80
N ARG A 7 5.99 12.75 4.29
CA ARG A 7 5.26 11.76 5.08
C ARG A 7 6.09 11.42 6.32
N PRO A 8 5.51 11.43 7.53
CA PRO A 8 6.26 11.07 8.72
C PRO A 8 6.79 9.65 8.57
N GLU A 9 8.02 9.42 9.04
CA GLU A 9 8.55 8.07 9.22
C GLU A 9 7.51 7.22 9.95
N ALA A 10 7.33 5.97 9.52
CA ALA A 10 6.36 5.09 10.14
C ALA A 10 6.59 5.10 11.66
N PRO A 11 5.53 5.21 12.49
CA PRO A 11 5.68 5.30 13.94
C PRO A 11 6.57 4.15 14.44
N ALA A 12 7.42 4.38 15.44
CA ALA A 12 8.48 3.45 15.86
C ALA A 12 8.00 1.98 16.07
N SER A 13 6.74 1.79 16.44
CA SER A 13 6.07 0.48 16.51
C SER A 13 6.04 -0.29 15.17
N ASN A 14 5.75 0.41 14.06
CA ASN A 14 5.71 -0.17 12.72
C ASN A 14 7.12 -0.54 12.21
N ALA A 15 8.16 0.19 12.60
CA ALA A 15 9.53 -0.14 12.21
C ALA A 15 10.01 -1.45 12.85
N ALA A 16 9.77 -1.63 14.15
CA ALA A 16 10.08 -2.87 14.85
C ALA A 16 9.23 -4.05 14.34
N PHE A 17 7.95 -3.81 14.08
CA PHE A 17 7.05 -4.80 13.51
C PHE A 17 7.47 -5.21 12.08
N ASP A 18 7.85 -4.25 11.23
CA ASP A 18 8.36 -4.51 9.88
C ASP A 18 9.65 -5.34 9.90
N ALA A 19 10.57 -5.03 10.81
CA ALA A 19 11.78 -5.82 11.01
C ALA A 19 11.45 -7.27 11.43
N ALA A 20 10.52 -7.46 12.37
CA ALA A 20 10.07 -8.79 12.78
C ALA A 20 9.40 -9.58 11.65
N LEU A 21 8.58 -8.92 10.82
CA LEU A 21 7.95 -9.54 9.64
C LEU A 21 9.00 -10.00 8.62
N LYS A 22 9.97 -9.14 8.31
CA LYS A 22 11.05 -9.42 7.35
C LYS A 22 12.02 -10.50 7.85
N ALA A 23 12.25 -10.57 9.15
CA ALA A 23 13.06 -11.64 9.76
C ALA A 23 12.41 -13.02 9.58
N ALA A 24 11.07 -13.09 9.61
CA ALA A 24 10.34 -14.34 9.37
C ALA A 24 10.24 -14.69 7.87
N ASP A 25 9.96 -13.70 7.00
CA ASP A 25 10.07 -13.82 5.54
C ASP A 25 10.32 -12.42 4.94
N PRO A 26 11.39 -12.21 4.16
CA PRO A 26 11.71 -10.91 3.56
C PRO A 26 10.58 -10.27 2.75
N ARG A 27 9.63 -11.07 2.24
CA ARG A 27 8.49 -10.61 1.44
C ARG A 27 7.35 -10.04 2.28
N ARG A 28 7.30 -10.32 3.59
CA ARG A 28 6.20 -9.94 4.49
C ARG A 28 6.27 -8.53 5.08
N GLY A 29 7.31 -7.77 4.76
CA GLY A 29 7.44 -6.39 5.24
C GLY A 29 6.22 -5.52 4.91
N ILE A 30 6.00 -4.49 5.74
CA ILE A 30 4.93 -3.51 5.58
C ILE A 30 5.07 -2.84 4.21
N ARG A 31 3.95 -2.65 3.53
CA ARG A 31 3.90 -1.98 2.23
C ARG A 31 3.28 -0.61 2.36
N ASP A 32 3.89 0.32 1.65
CA ASP A 32 3.30 1.63 1.43
C ASP A 32 2.09 1.51 0.51
N ALA A 33 0.93 2.00 0.98
CA ALA A 33 -0.31 1.91 0.23
C ALA A 33 -0.24 2.66 -1.10
N GLU A 34 0.38 3.84 -1.14
CA GLU A 34 0.51 4.64 -2.38
C GLU A 34 1.35 3.91 -3.43
N THR A 35 2.44 3.29 -3.00
CA THR A 35 3.27 2.46 -3.87
C THR A 35 2.49 1.26 -4.43
N VAL A 36 1.71 0.57 -3.59
CA VAL A 36 0.86 -0.55 -4.03
C VAL A 36 -0.20 -0.06 -5.03
N ILE A 37 -0.79 1.11 -4.78
CA ILE A 37 -1.80 1.70 -5.67
C ILE A 37 -1.21 2.02 -7.05
N GLY A 38 -0.02 2.62 -7.08
CA GLY A 38 0.69 2.90 -8.33
C GLY A 38 1.03 1.62 -9.12
N LEU A 39 1.48 0.57 -8.43
CA LEU A 39 1.76 -0.72 -9.06
C LEU A 39 0.50 -1.39 -9.63
N ALA A 40 -0.62 -1.30 -8.93
CA ALA A 40 -1.89 -1.85 -9.39
C ALA A 40 -2.39 -1.13 -10.66
N ALA A 41 -2.25 0.21 -10.72
CA ALA A 41 -2.62 0.99 -11.90
C ALA A 41 -1.81 0.58 -13.14
N LEU A 42 -0.51 0.30 -13.00
CA LEU A 42 0.34 -0.22 -14.09
C LEU A 42 -0.05 -1.62 -14.55
N ALA A 43 -0.80 -2.36 -13.73
CA ALA A 43 -1.25 -3.72 -14.01
C ALA A 43 -2.73 -3.77 -14.45
N ASP A 44 -3.29 -2.65 -14.92
CA ASP A 44 -4.68 -2.49 -15.35
C ASP A 44 -5.71 -2.73 -14.22
N PHE A 45 -5.40 -2.31 -12.99
CA PHE A 45 -6.36 -2.30 -11.89
C PHE A 45 -6.73 -0.87 -11.49
N THR A 46 -8.03 -0.64 -11.32
CA THR A 46 -8.58 0.60 -10.74
C THR A 46 -8.93 0.35 -9.28
N LEU A 47 -8.52 1.26 -8.40
CA LEU A 47 -8.90 1.23 -6.98
C LEU A 47 -10.38 1.61 -6.85
N LEU A 48 -11.20 0.72 -6.30
CA LEU A 48 -12.62 0.97 -6.06
C LEU A 48 -12.87 1.49 -4.65
N GLU A 49 -12.19 0.90 -3.66
CA GLU A 49 -12.40 1.24 -2.25
C GLU A 49 -11.10 1.11 -1.46
N ASP A 50 -10.93 2.00 -0.50
CA ASP A 50 -9.86 1.97 0.48
C ASP A 50 -10.48 2.07 1.89
N THR A 51 -10.67 0.92 2.52
CA THR A 51 -11.32 0.81 3.83
C THR A 51 -10.27 0.75 4.92
N ALA A 52 -10.31 1.71 5.86
CA ALA A 52 -9.49 1.65 7.06
C ALA A 52 -9.94 0.52 7.99
N MET A 53 -8.99 -0.21 8.55
CA MET A 53 -9.22 -1.32 9.49
C MET A 53 -8.47 -1.05 10.81
N PRO A 54 -8.82 -1.74 11.92
CA PRO A 54 -8.12 -1.59 13.18
C PRO A 54 -6.61 -1.84 13.07
N SER A 55 -5.84 -1.26 13.98
CA SER A 55 -4.38 -1.43 14.07
C SER A 55 -3.61 -0.97 12.82
N ASN A 56 -4.03 0.13 12.20
CA ASN A 56 -3.40 0.71 11.01
C ASN A 56 -3.36 -0.23 9.79
N ASN A 57 -4.29 -1.19 9.73
CA ASN A 57 -4.49 -2.04 8.57
C ASN A 57 -5.40 -1.33 7.56
N ARG A 58 -5.29 -1.70 6.28
CA ARG A 58 -6.14 -1.19 5.21
C ARG A 58 -6.62 -2.34 4.32
N CYS A 59 -7.86 -2.28 3.87
CA CYS A 59 -8.41 -3.15 2.85
C CYS A 59 -8.55 -2.36 1.55
N LEU A 60 -7.84 -2.78 0.50
CA LEU A 60 -7.92 -2.14 -0.82
C LEU A 60 -8.70 -3.05 -1.77
N ILE A 61 -9.81 -2.56 -2.30
CA ILE A 61 -10.66 -3.29 -3.24
C ILE A 61 -10.36 -2.80 -4.64
N TRP A 62 -10.04 -3.73 -5.54
CA TRP A 62 -9.62 -3.44 -6.90
C TRP A 62 -10.57 -4.05 -7.92
N GLN A 63 -10.76 -3.35 -9.04
CA GLN A 63 -11.38 -3.90 -10.23
C GLN A 63 -10.37 -3.93 -11.36
N ARG A 64 -10.24 -5.08 -12.02
CA ARG A 64 -9.44 -5.17 -13.22
C ARG A 64 -10.15 -4.42 -14.34
N THR A 65 -9.51 -3.38 -14.84
CA THR A 65 -9.92 -2.70 -16.07
C THR A 65 -9.64 -3.67 -17.21
N ARG A 66 -10.70 -4.16 -17.85
CA ARG A 66 -10.54 -5.00 -19.05
C ARG A 66 -9.94 -4.07 -20.11
N GLY A 67 -8.65 -4.23 -20.42
CA GLY A 67 -8.05 -3.55 -21.56
C GLY A 67 -8.88 -3.90 -22.78
N ILE A 68 -9.57 -2.91 -23.35
CA ILE A 68 -10.16 -3.06 -24.67
C ILE A 68 -8.95 -3.16 -25.60
N LEU A 69 -8.69 -4.36 -26.10
CA LEU A 69 -7.82 -4.52 -27.26
C LEU A 69 -8.50 -3.77 -28.40
N ALA A 70 -8.00 -2.58 -28.71
CA ALA A 70 -8.29 -1.86 -29.95
C ALA A 70 -7.32 -2.32 -31.04
#